data_AF-A0A4R7CYZ6-F1
#
_entry.id   AF-A0A4R7CYZ6-F1
#
_cell.length_a   1.000
_cell.length_b   1.000
_cell.length_c   1.000
_cell.angle_alpha   90.00
_cell.angle_beta   90.00
_cell.angle_gamma   90.00
#
_symmetry.space_group_name_H-M   'P 1'
#
loop_
_entity.id
_entity.type
_entity.pdbx_description
1 polymer ?
#
loop_
_entity_poly.entity_id
_entity_poly.type
_entity_poly.pdbx_seq_one_letter_code
_entity_poly.pdbx_strand_id
1 'polypeptide(L)'
;MSVTLDVKETNISDLWEIQPSREGKYTENDVIDAFLKGKKTGLESYQRTLVKALNENVDKCGSYTEQILHHLKELGIESKDSFLRINKFDLFNVLICVSERDFLKEEFFSVYDFVTDFEDEKNTSDNTFAIQFSFLDFQTDYCINTINSDGYILKFKK
;
A
#
# COMPACT_ATOMS: atom_id res chain seq x y z
N MET A 1 -78.05 8.59 -40.74
CA MET A 1 -76.60 8.63 -41.05
C MET A 1 -75.87 8.77 -39.73
N SER A 2 -75.25 7.69 -39.27
CA SER A 2 -74.37 7.71 -38.10
C SER A 2 -73.16 6.86 -38.48
N VAL A 3 -72.04 7.54 -38.72
CA VAL A 3 -70.75 6.90 -38.98
C VAL A 3 -70.05 6.78 -37.64
N THR A 4 -69.95 5.58 -37.12
CA THR A 4 -69.09 5.28 -35.97
C THR A 4 -67.71 4.85 -36.47
N LEU A 5 -66.73 5.66 -36.10
CA LEU A 5 -65.29 5.43 -36.25
C LEU A 5 -64.89 4.22 -35.40
N ASP A 6 -64.33 3.19 -36.02
CA ASP A 6 -63.71 2.07 -35.30
C ASP A 6 -62.19 2.31 -35.25
N VAL A 7 -61.75 2.99 -34.19
CA VAL A 7 -60.32 3.18 -33.90
C VAL A 7 -59.82 1.87 -33.32
N LYS A 8 -59.13 1.07 -34.14
CA LYS A 8 -58.41 -0.11 -33.64
C LYS A 8 -57.32 0.34 -32.67
N GLU A 9 -57.54 0.10 -31.38
CA GLU A 9 -56.50 0.18 -30.36
C GLU A 9 -55.42 -0.87 -30.66
N THR A 10 -54.26 -0.41 -31.13
CA THR A 10 -53.06 -1.24 -31.24
C THR A 10 -52.62 -1.65 -29.84
N ASN A 11 -52.70 -2.95 -29.56
CA ASN A 11 -52.28 -3.53 -28.30
C ASN A 11 -50.75 -3.43 -28.18
N ILE A 12 -50.25 -2.90 -27.06
CA ILE A 12 -48.81 -2.70 -26.82
C ILE A 12 -48.02 -4.02 -26.85
N SER A 13 -48.72 -5.16 -26.68
CA SER A 13 -48.14 -6.51 -26.82
C SER A 13 -47.61 -6.82 -28.22
N ASP A 14 -48.15 -6.19 -29.27
CA ASP A 14 -47.71 -6.45 -30.66
C ASP A 14 -46.44 -5.67 -31.02
N LEU A 15 -46.03 -4.71 -30.18
CA LEU A 15 -44.77 -3.95 -30.28
C LEU A 15 -43.60 -4.63 -29.56
N TRP A 16 -43.82 -5.80 -28.95
CA TRP A 16 -42.81 -6.58 -28.23
C TRP A 16 -42.03 -7.57 -29.13
N GLU A 17 -41.94 -7.33 -30.43
CA GLU A 17 -40.98 -8.03 -31.28
C GLU A 17 -39.59 -7.40 -31.10
N ILE A 18 -38.82 -7.95 -30.16
CA ILE A 18 -37.38 -7.70 -30.08
C ILE A 18 -36.76 -8.34 -31.32
N GLN A 19 -36.57 -7.56 -32.38
CA GLN A 19 -35.66 -7.96 -33.45
C GLN A 19 -34.24 -7.93 -32.88
N PRO A 20 -33.55 -9.07 -32.70
CA PRO A 20 -32.17 -9.04 -32.28
C PRO A 20 -31.39 -8.30 -33.36
N SER A 21 -30.80 -7.15 -33.02
CA SER A 21 -29.90 -6.46 -33.91
C SER A 21 -28.80 -7.45 -34.32
N ARG A 22 -28.44 -7.46 -35.60
CA ARG A 22 -27.37 -8.35 -36.12
C ARG A 22 -25.98 -8.00 -35.55
N GLU A 23 -25.88 -7.05 -34.62
CA GLU A 23 -24.67 -6.62 -33.92
C GLU A 23 -24.28 -7.50 -32.71
N GLY A 24 -24.98 -8.61 -32.46
CA GLY A 24 -24.80 -9.42 -31.24
C GLY A 24 -24.41 -10.88 -31.45
N LYS A 25 -23.84 -11.28 -32.60
CA LYS A 25 -23.39 -12.67 -32.80
C LYS A 25 -21.95 -12.83 -32.33
N TYR A 26 -21.78 -13.13 -31.05
CA TYR A 26 -20.49 -13.58 -30.51
C TYR A 26 -20.25 -15.03 -30.93
N THR A 27 -19.09 -15.27 -31.52
CA THR A 27 -18.58 -16.61 -31.82
C THR A 27 -17.94 -17.23 -30.57
N GLU A 28 -17.72 -18.54 -30.59
CA GLU A 28 -16.96 -19.22 -29.53
C GLU A 28 -15.57 -18.59 -29.32
N ASN A 29 -14.94 -18.13 -30.41
CA ASN A 29 -13.68 -17.40 -30.35
C ASN A 29 -13.82 -16.06 -29.62
N ASP A 30 -14.91 -15.31 -29.84
CA ASP A 30 -15.14 -14.03 -29.13
C ASP A 30 -15.30 -14.25 -27.62
N VAL A 31 -15.90 -15.36 -27.20
CA VAL A 31 -16.02 -15.74 -25.78
C VAL A 31 -14.66 -16.13 -25.19
N ILE A 32 -13.87 -16.93 -25.92
CA ILE A 32 -12.52 -17.32 -25.51
C ILE A 32 -11.61 -16.09 -25.41
N ASP A 33 -11.66 -15.19 -26.38
CA ASP A 33 -10.87 -13.96 -26.40
C ASP A 33 -11.28 -13.03 -25.26
N ALA A 34 -12.58 -12.88 -24.99
CA ALA A 34 -13.07 -12.11 -23.85
C ALA A 34 -12.57 -12.69 -22.51
N PHE A 35 -12.56 -14.01 -22.36
CA PHE A 35 -12.03 -14.68 -21.17
C PHE A 35 -10.52 -14.48 -21.01
N LEU A 36 -9.74 -14.67 -22.08
CA LEU A 36 -8.28 -14.49 -22.06
C LEU A 36 -7.91 -13.03 -21.77
N LYS A 37 -8.64 -12.08 -22.39
CA LYS A 37 -8.51 -10.65 -22.12
C LYS A 37 -8.86 -10.32 -20.68
N GLY A 38 -9.97 -10.84 -20.18
CA GLY A 38 -10.39 -10.67 -18.78
C GLY A 38 -9.36 -11.19 -17.79
N LYS A 39 -8.78 -12.37 -18.03
CA LYS A 39 -7.70 -12.93 -17.22
C LYS A 39 -6.46 -12.02 -17.20
N LYS A 40 -6.03 -11.55 -18.38
CA LYS A 40 -4.88 -10.64 -18.51
C LYS A 40 -5.14 -9.32 -17.78
N THR A 41 -6.29 -8.70 -18.01
CA THR A 41 -6.66 -7.44 -17.37
C THR A 41 -6.78 -7.59 -15.84
N GLY A 42 -7.34 -8.71 -15.37
CA GLY A 42 -7.40 -9.01 -13.94
C GLY A 42 -6.01 -9.12 -13.30
N LEU A 43 -5.07 -9.80 -13.96
CA LEU A 43 -3.69 -9.91 -13.50
C LEU A 43 -2.97 -8.55 -13.45
N GLU A 44 -3.08 -7.76 -14.52
CA GLU A 44 -2.49 -6.42 -14.58
C GLU A 44 -3.09 -5.49 -13.52
N SER A 45 -4.40 -5.55 -13.30
CA SER A 45 -5.07 -4.78 -12.25
C SER A 45 -4.60 -5.20 -10.87
N TYR A 46 -4.48 -6.51 -10.61
CA TYR A 46 -4.00 -7.02 -9.33
C TYR A 46 -2.58 -6.57 -9.03
N GLN A 47 -1.67 -6.66 -10.01
CA GLN A 47 -0.30 -6.16 -9.88
C GLN A 47 -0.25 -4.66 -9.57
N ARG A 48 -1.06 -3.84 -10.26
CA ARG A 48 -1.16 -2.40 -9.98
C ARG A 48 -1.65 -2.12 -8.57
N THR A 49 -2.63 -2.86 -8.09
CA THR A 49 -3.14 -2.73 -6.72
C THR A 49 -2.06 -3.08 -5.69
N LEU A 50 -1.30 -4.15 -5.91
CA LEU A 50 -0.18 -4.52 -5.03
C LEU A 50 0.89 -3.42 -4.98
N VAL A 51 1.30 -2.90 -6.13
CA VAL A 51 2.29 -1.81 -6.18
C VAL A 51 1.77 -0.56 -5.45
N LYS A 52 0.49 -0.23 -5.62
CA LYS A 52 -0.13 0.90 -4.93
C LYS A 52 -0.12 0.71 -3.41
N ALA A 53 -0.53 -0.46 -2.92
CA ALA A 53 -0.54 -0.78 -1.50
C ALA A 53 0.88 -0.76 -0.91
N LEU A 54 1.87 -1.26 -1.66
CA LEU A 54 3.27 -1.21 -1.24
C LEU A 54 3.76 0.23 -1.10
N ASN A 55 3.46 1.09 -2.07
CA ASN A 55 3.83 2.51 -2.00
C ASN A 55 3.18 3.21 -0.81
N GLU A 56 1.89 2.96 -0.58
CA GLU A 56 1.16 3.49 0.58
C GLU A 56 1.79 3.04 1.90
N ASN A 57 2.21 1.78 2.00
CA ASN A 57 2.88 1.24 3.18
C ASN A 57 4.28 1.84 3.38
N VAL A 58 5.03 2.08 2.30
CA VAL A 58 6.32 2.78 2.36
C VAL A 58 6.13 4.24 2.82
N ASP A 59 5.11 4.93 2.33
CA ASP A 59 4.78 6.29 2.76
C ASP A 59 4.38 6.34 4.25
N LYS A 60 3.57 5.37 4.72
CA LYS A 60 3.27 5.19 6.15
C LYS A 60 4.55 5.02 6.97
N CYS A 61 5.48 4.16 6.53
CA CYS A 61 6.77 3.99 7.21
C CYS A 61 7.54 5.31 7.31
N GLY A 62 7.53 6.13 6.25
CA GLY A 62 8.13 7.45 6.27
C GLY A 62 7.52 8.37 7.33
N SER A 63 6.19 8.45 7.39
CA SER A 63 5.48 9.26 8.39
C SER A 63 5.69 8.77 9.83
N TYR A 64 5.75 7.46 10.04
CA TYR A 64 6.03 6.88 11.37
C TYR A 64 7.48 7.10 11.79
N THR A 65 8.41 6.99 10.84
CA THR A 65 9.82 7.34 11.07
C THR A 65 9.95 8.79 11.50
N GLU A 66 9.27 9.72 10.83
CA GLU A 66 9.29 11.14 11.18
C GLU A 66 8.81 11.41 12.62
N GLN A 67 7.78 10.70 13.09
CA GLN A 67 7.27 10.82 14.46
C GLN A 67 8.31 10.37 15.50
N ILE A 68 8.97 9.23 15.26
CA ILE A 68 10.04 8.76 16.16
C ILE A 68 11.24 9.70 16.12
N LEU A 69 11.62 10.20 14.94
CA LEU A 69 12.70 11.18 14.81
C LEU A 69 12.38 12.50 15.54
N HIS A 70 11.11 12.92 15.54
CA HIS A 70 10.67 14.07 16.31
C HIS A 70 10.84 13.82 17.82
N HIS A 71 10.39 12.66 18.30
CA HIS A 71 10.54 12.29 19.71
C HIS A 71 12.01 12.23 20.15
N LEU A 72 12.89 11.63 19.35
CA LEU A 72 14.33 11.63 19.59
C LEU A 72 14.89 13.05 19.72
N LYS A 73 14.44 13.95 18.85
CA LYS A 73 14.88 15.35 18.87
C LYS A 73 14.42 16.09 20.12
N GLU A 74 13.22 15.82 20.64
CA GLU A 74 12.73 16.37 21.91
C GLU A 74 13.59 15.93 23.09
N LEU A 75 14.12 14.71 23.05
CA LEU A 75 15.06 14.17 24.04
C LEU A 75 16.51 14.66 23.83
N GLY A 76 16.76 15.51 22.82
CA GLY A 76 18.09 16.00 22.49
C GLY A 76 19.01 14.94 21.89
N ILE A 77 18.45 13.86 21.33
CA ILE A 77 19.17 12.80 20.63
C ILE A 77 19.16 13.11 19.14
N GLU A 78 20.35 13.16 18.53
CA GLU A 78 20.48 13.41 17.09
C GLU A 78 20.59 12.08 16.33
N SER A 79 19.57 11.78 15.50
CA SER A 79 19.72 10.71 14.52
C SER A 79 20.63 11.16 13.38
N LYS A 80 21.46 10.27 12.85
CA LYS A 80 22.27 10.53 11.66
C LYS A 80 21.50 10.16 10.41
N ASP A 81 21.15 8.90 10.27
CA ASP A 81 20.48 8.32 9.11
C ASP A 81 19.33 7.41 9.54
N SER A 82 18.44 7.11 8.60
CA SER A 82 17.41 6.09 8.80
C SER A 82 17.19 5.32 7.51
N PHE A 83 17.02 4.01 7.61
CA PHE A 83 16.90 3.10 6.48
C PHE A 83 15.71 2.19 6.65
N LEU A 84 15.01 1.90 5.56
CA LEU A 84 13.88 1.00 5.51
C LEU A 84 14.28 -0.28 4.79
N ARG A 85 13.93 -1.40 5.42
CA ARG A 85 13.97 -2.75 4.87
C ARG A 85 12.55 -3.29 4.79
N ILE A 86 12.22 -3.85 3.63
CA ILE A 86 10.95 -4.54 3.41
C ILE A 86 11.20 -6.03 3.64
N ASN A 87 10.78 -6.55 4.79
CA ASN A 87 10.96 -7.97 5.13
C ASN A 87 9.93 -8.85 4.44
N LYS A 88 8.69 -8.40 4.44
CA LYS A 88 7.55 -9.01 3.74
C LYS A 88 6.67 -7.89 3.20
N PHE A 89 5.67 -8.24 2.39
CA PHE A 89 4.74 -7.27 1.83
C PHE A 89 3.95 -6.49 2.90
N ASP A 90 3.77 -7.11 4.07
CA ASP A 90 3.07 -6.61 5.24
C ASP A 90 4.02 -6.32 6.42
N LEU A 91 5.33 -6.58 6.32
CA LEU A 91 6.28 -6.38 7.43
C LEU A 91 7.46 -5.51 7.00
N PHE A 92 7.57 -4.37 7.66
CA PHE A 92 8.54 -3.34 7.40
C PHE A 92 9.43 -3.14 8.62
N ASN A 93 10.72 -2.91 8.41
CA ASN A 93 11.66 -2.65 9.48
C ASN A 93 12.46 -1.38 9.17
N VAL A 94 12.46 -0.43 10.09
CA VAL A 94 13.17 0.82 9.99
C VAL A 94 14.36 0.81 10.95
N LEU A 95 15.56 0.94 10.40
CA LEU A 95 16.79 1.12 11.15
C LEU A 95 17.08 2.61 11.31
N ILE A 96 17.21 3.08 12.54
CA ILE A 96 17.56 4.46 12.87
C ILE A 96 18.98 4.48 13.44
N CYS A 97 19.88 5.17 12.75
CA CYS A 97 21.24 5.37 13.20
C CYS A 97 21.31 6.59 14.12
N VAL A 98 21.83 6.41 15.33
CA VAL A 98 22.01 7.46 16.35
C VAL A 98 23.47 7.53 16.76
N SER A 99 23.97 8.66 17.26
CA SER A 99 25.39 8.70 17.67
C SER A 99 25.65 7.72 18.82
N GLU A 100 26.83 7.09 18.86
CA GLU A 100 27.22 6.19 19.97
C GLU A 100 27.06 6.87 21.34
N ARG A 101 27.40 8.17 21.42
CA ARG A 101 27.27 8.96 22.64
C ARG A 101 25.82 9.09 23.10
N ASP A 102 24.88 9.21 22.17
CA ASP A 102 23.46 9.32 22.49
C ASP A 102 22.83 7.95 22.74
N PHE A 103 23.30 6.91 22.05
CA PHE A 103 22.83 5.54 22.24
C PHE A 103 23.14 5.00 23.65
N LEU A 104 24.27 5.42 24.24
CA LEU A 104 24.70 5.01 25.57
C LEU A 104 24.09 5.83 26.72
N LYS A 105 23.29 6.86 26.41
CA LYS A 105 22.60 7.66 27.43
C LYS A 105 21.50 6.84 28.10
N GLU A 106 21.30 7.04 29.39
CA GLU A 106 20.24 6.37 30.15
C GLU A 106 18.85 6.82 29.66
N GLU A 107 18.73 8.07 29.22
CA GLU A 107 17.52 8.62 28.63
C GLU A 107 17.11 7.86 27.35
N PHE A 108 18.04 7.18 26.68
CA PHE A 108 17.75 6.37 25.50
C PHE A 108 16.88 5.14 25.83
N PHE A 109 16.87 4.66 27.09
CA PHE A 109 15.95 3.58 27.49
C PHE A 109 14.48 3.98 27.30
N SER A 110 14.14 5.25 27.57
CA SER A 110 12.78 5.75 27.37
C SER A 110 12.36 5.76 25.89
N VAL A 111 13.32 5.79 24.96
CA VAL A 111 13.04 5.67 23.52
C VAL A 111 12.54 4.26 23.20
N TYR A 112 13.13 3.22 23.80
CA TYR A 112 12.69 1.85 23.57
C TYR A 112 11.27 1.63 24.09
N ASP A 113 10.93 2.21 25.25
CA ASP A 113 9.57 2.15 25.80
C ASP A 113 8.58 2.83 24.84
N PHE A 114 8.88 4.07 24.42
CA PHE A 114 8.05 4.83 23.48
C PHE A 114 7.84 4.08 22.16
N VAL A 115 8.91 3.52 21.60
CA VAL A 115 8.87 2.81 20.32
C VAL A 115 8.07 1.52 20.43
N THR A 116 8.21 0.79 21.53
CA THR A 116 7.44 -0.45 21.76
C THR A 116 5.95 -0.13 21.83
N ASP A 117 5.56 0.88 22.62
CA ASP A 117 4.17 1.32 22.71
C ASP A 117 3.64 1.81 21.35
N PHE A 118 4.46 2.54 20.59
CA PHE A 118 4.11 3.02 19.27
C PHE A 118 3.93 1.88 18.26
N GLU A 119 4.82 0.90 18.24
CA GLU A 119 4.71 -0.30 17.42
C GLU A 119 3.44 -1.08 17.75
N ASP A 120 3.16 -1.30 19.03
CA ASP A 120 1.96 -2.01 19.47
C ASP A 120 0.69 -1.27 19.04
N GLU A 121 0.66 0.05 19.18
CA GLU A 121 -0.47 0.88 18.73
C GLU A 121 -0.70 0.74 17.22
N LYS A 122 0.36 0.88 16.41
CA LYS A 122 0.23 0.86 14.95
C LYS A 122 -0.06 -0.54 14.42
N ASN A 123 0.61 -1.56 14.93
CA ASN A 123 0.49 -2.94 14.46
C ASN A 123 -0.84 -3.57 14.88
N THR A 124 -1.43 -3.16 16.01
CA THR A 124 -2.76 -3.67 16.43
C THR A 124 -3.89 -3.07 15.60
N SER A 125 -3.70 -1.86 15.07
CA SER A 125 -4.73 -1.14 14.32
C SER A 125 -4.94 -1.63 12.87
N ASP A 126 -3.94 -2.28 12.28
CA ASP A 126 -3.94 -2.68 10.87
C ASP A 126 -3.39 -4.10 10.68
N ASN A 127 -4.27 -5.09 10.45
CA ASN A 127 -3.85 -6.48 10.20
C ASN A 127 -3.13 -6.67 8.85
N THR A 128 -3.05 -5.64 8.01
CA THR A 128 -2.41 -5.70 6.69
C THR A 128 -1.05 -5.01 6.64
N PHE A 129 -0.60 -4.46 7.77
CA PHE A 129 0.64 -3.73 7.88
C PHE A 129 1.24 -3.86 9.28
N ALA A 130 2.51 -4.21 9.34
CA ALA A 130 3.32 -4.24 10.54
C ALA A 130 4.63 -3.49 10.32
N ILE A 131 5.02 -2.71 11.31
CA ILE A 131 6.28 -1.97 11.35
C ILE A 131 7.07 -2.32 12.61
N GLN A 132 8.38 -2.35 12.46
CA GLN A 132 9.35 -2.50 13.53
C GLN A 132 10.43 -1.44 13.38
N PHE A 133 10.94 -0.97 14.49
CA PHE A 133 12.04 -0.03 14.57
C PHE A 133 13.21 -0.68 15.26
N SER A 134 14.40 -0.32 14.82
CA SER A 134 15.65 -0.82 15.38
C SER A 134 16.64 0.32 15.40
N PHE A 135 17.49 0.34 16.42
CA PHE A 135 18.47 1.39 16.62
C PHE A 135 19.88 0.84 16.44
N LEU A 136 20.74 1.66 15.88
CA LEU A 136 22.13 1.34 15.63
C LEU A 136 23.00 2.51 16.05
N ASP A 137 24.06 2.20 16.80
CA ASP A 137 25.10 3.15 17.14
C ASP A 137 25.93 3.48 15.88
N PHE A 138 25.77 4.71 15.41
CA PHE A 138 26.45 5.23 14.25
C PHE A 138 27.94 5.44 14.58
N GLN A 139 28.78 4.65 13.94
CA GLN A 139 30.22 4.88 13.89
C GLN A 139 30.62 5.55 12.57
N THR A 140 31.64 6.41 12.61
CA THR A 140 32.11 7.24 11.48
C THR A 140 32.46 6.44 10.22
N ASP A 141 32.81 5.16 10.38
CA ASP A 141 33.23 4.24 9.31
C ASP A 141 32.14 3.25 8.90
N TYR A 142 30.85 3.56 9.11
CA TYR A 142 29.80 2.63 8.75
C TYR A 142 29.79 2.39 7.23
N CYS A 143 29.99 1.14 6.83
CA CYS A 143 29.92 0.77 5.43
C CYS A 143 28.45 0.67 5.03
N ILE A 144 27.93 1.69 4.34
CA ILE A 144 26.59 1.70 3.73
C ILE A 144 26.35 0.41 2.91
N ASN A 145 27.40 -0.15 2.31
CA ASN A 145 27.31 -1.41 1.58
C ASN A 145 26.90 -2.59 2.47
N THR A 146 27.30 -2.61 3.75
CA THR A 146 26.87 -3.63 4.71
C THR A 146 25.39 -3.47 5.02
N ILE A 147 24.93 -2.25 5.34
CA ILE A 147 23.51 -1.94 5.56
C ILE A 147 22.65 -2.37 4.36
N ASN A 148 23.10 -2.03 3.15
CA ASN A 148 22.42 -2.40 1.91
C ASN A 148 22.42 -3.93 1.71
N SER A 149 23.51 -4.61 2.06
CA SER A 149 23.61 -6.09 1.97
C SER A 149 22.65 -6.77 2.94
N ASP A 150 22.41 -6.17 4.10
CA ASP A 150 21.40 -6.62 5.07
C ASP A 150 19.96 -6.30 4.64
N GLY A 151 19.77 -5.64 3.50
CA GLY A 151 18.47 -5.37 2.88
C GLY A 151 17.88 -4.00 3.20
N TYR A 152 18.60 -3.14 3.91
CA TYR A 152 18.19 -1.77 4.24
C TYR A 152 18.53 -0.80 3.09
N ILE A 153 17.79 -0.92 1.98
CA ILE A 153 18.13 -0.26 0.71
C ILE A 153 17.54 1.16 0.63
N LEU A 154 16.42 1.41 1.30
CA LEU A 154 15.67 2.66 1.17
C LEU A 154 16.08 3.64 2.27
N LYS A 155 16.87 4.66 1.91
CA LYS A 155 17.27 5.70 2.87
C LYS A 155 16.18 6.76 3.02
N PHE A 156 15.79 7.05 4.26
CA PHE A 156 14.87 8.14 4.58
C PHE A 156 15.55 9.49 4.33
N LYS A 157 14.86 10.37 3.61
CA LYS A 157 15.35 11.71 3.32
C LYS A 157 14.69 12.68 4.29
N LYS A 158 15.50 13.18 5.24
CA LYS A 158 15.14 14.26 6.17
C LYS A 158 14.87 15.57 5.44
#